data_AF-A0AB37QPJ9-F1
#
_entry.id   AF-A0AB37QPJ9-F1
#
_cell.length_a   1.000
_cell.length_b   1.000
_cell.length_c   1.000
_cell.angle_alpha   90.00
_cell.angle_beta   90.00
_cell.angle_gamma   90.00
#
_symmetry.space_group_name_H-M   'P 1'
#
loop_
_entity.id
_entity.type
_entity.pdbx_description
1 polymer ?
#
loop_
_entity_poly.entity_id
_entity_poly.type
_entity_poly.pdbx_seq_one_letter_code
_entity_poly.pdbx_strand_id
1 'polypeptide(L)'
;MSPVAVLRLPLTTDLSGFVRLLQRLQIPHRVSEEVGEQVLWVPDAERLADEVRELYTRYPEGDEHVQLADASQAPRYKAPGLIEQLRNSPVTALVLLVTLLVAGLTLLGDNLEAIRWLTFQDFRINGEYAMFLPLSETLASGQWWRIVSPMLIHFGILHLAMNGMWFWELGRRIEIRQGSFPLLLLTLLFSAVSNYVQYLFSGPSLFGGLSGVLYGLLGHCWIFQMLAPNPVYRLPRVVLIMMLVWLALCLSGFVSMLGFGEIANGAHVGGLIIGCVTGLLGGVVARRKA
;
A
#
# COMPACT_ATOMS: atom_id res chain seq x y z
N MET A 1 4.36 -13.16 2.22
CA MET A 1 5.25 -14.22 1.70
C MET A 1 6.08 -13.61 0.58
N SER A 2 7.39 -13.43 0.83
CA SER A 2 8.35 -13.05 -0.20
C SER A 2 8.47 -14.18 -1.24
N PRO A 3 8.91 -13.95 -2.47
CA PRO A 3 9.40 -15.03 -3.31
C PRO A 3 10.81 -15.46 -2.87
N VAL A 4 11.13 -16.74 -3.01
CA VAL A 4 12.46 -17.32 -2.74
C VAL A 4 13.14 -17.64 -4.06
N ALA A 5 14.44 -17.34 -4.14
CA ALA A 5 15.27 -17.78 -5.25
C ALA A 5 15.53 -19.29 -5.11
N VAL A 6 15.06 -20.05 -6.08
CA VAL A 6 15.13 -21.51 -6.09
C VAL A 6 16.37 -22.00 -6.83
N LEU A 7 16.64 -21.39 -7.99
CA LEU A 7 17.77 -21.70 -8.84
C LEU A 7 18.48 -20.40 -9.25
N ARG A 8 19.80 -20.46 -9.33
CA ARG A 8 20.67 -19.46 -9.94
C ARG A 8 21.57 -20.16 -10.93
N LEU A 9 21.47 -19.79 -12.19
CA LEU A 9 22.17 -20.46 -13.28
C LEU A 9 22.83 -19.41 -14.20
N PRO A 10 23.92 -19.75 -14.90
CA PRO A 10 24.49 -18.89 -15.93
C PRO A 10 23.46 -18.57 -17.02
N LEU A 11 23.56 -17.39 -17.65
CA LEU A 11 22.73 -17.02 -18.81
C LEU A 11 22.91 -17.94 -20.03
N THR A 12 23.98 -18.75 -20.05
CA THR A 12 24.26 -19.72 -21.11
C THR A 12 23.45 -21.02 -20.97
N THR A 13 22.83 -21.27 -19.82
CA THR A 13 21.99 -22.46 -19.59
C THR A 13 20.61 -22.24 -20.21
N ASP A 14 20.10 -23.18 -21.00
CA ASP A 14 18.73 -23.08 -21.52
C ASP A 14 17.72 -23.58 -20.48
N LEU A 15 16.96 -22.65 -19.87
CA LEU A 15 15.87 -22.98 -18.95
C LEU A 15 14.50 -23.14 -19.63
N SER A 16 14.39 -22.95 -20.94
CA SER A 16 13.10 -22.84 -21.63
C SER A 16 12.24 -24.10 -21.53
N GLY A 17 12.86 -25.28 -21.58
CA GLY A 17 12.17 -26.56 -21.42
C GLY A 17 11.66 -26.79 -19.99
N PHE A 18 12.48 -26.46 -18.98
CA PHE A 18 12.05 -26.52 -17.59
C PHE A 18 10.95 -25.50 -17.26
N VAL A 19 11.03 -24.28 -17.81
CA VAL A 19 9.97 -23.28 -17.68
C VAL A 19 8.66 -23.77 -18.29
N ARG A 20 8.70 -24.42 -19.46
CA ARG A 20 7.52 -25.05 -20.07
C ARG A 20 6.93 -26.16 -19.21
N LEU A 21 7.78 -26.97 -18.57
CA LEU A 21 7.35 -27.98 -17.60
C LEU A 21 6.62 -27.32 -16.41
N LEU A 22 7.21 -26.30 -15.79
CA LEU A 22 6.59 -25.57 -14.67
C LEU A 22 5.26 -24.93 -15.07
N GLN A 23 5.16 -24.36 -16.28
CA GLN A 23 3.92 -23.80 -16.82
C GLN A 23 2.84 -24.87 -16.98
N ARG A 24 3.19 -26.05 -17.50
CA ARG A 24 2.25 -27.17 -17.66
C ARG A 24 1.77 -27.71 -16.32
N LEU A 25 2.66 -27.77 -15.32
CA LEU A 25 2.33 -28.16 -13.95
C LEU A 25 1.58 -27.07 -13.17
N GLN A 26 1.35 -25.90 -13.77
CA GLN A 26 0.72 -24.73 -13.14
C GLN A 26 1.44 -24.24 -11.86
N ILE A 27 2.77 -24.45 -11.79
CA ILE A 27 3.58 -23.97 -10.68
C ILE A 27 3.84 -22.47 -10.88
N PRO A 28 3.47 -21.58 -9.93
CA PRO A 28 3.75 -20.16 -10.05
C PRO A 28 5.26 -19.92 -9.94
N HIS A 29 5.84 -19.35 -10.99
CA HIS A 29 7.26 -19.07 -11.07
C HIS A 29 7.53 -17.76 -11.81
N ARG A 30 8.72 -17.22 -11.61
CA ARG A 30 9.23 -16.08 -12.35
C ARG A 30 10.72 -16.26 -12.59
N VAL A 31 11.16 -16.13 -13.84
CA VAL A 31 12.58 -16.02 -14.17
C VAL A 31 12.96 -14.54 -14.28
N SER A 32 14.09 -14.16 -13.71
CA SER A 32 14.67 -12.81 -13.87
C SER A 32 16.18 -12.91 -14.00
N GLU A 33 16.79 -11.98 -14.73
CA GLU A 33 18.24 -11.88 -14.83
C GLU A 33 18.78 -10.97 -13.72
N GLU A 34 19.78 -11.46 -12.97
CA GLU A 34 20.48 -10.72 -11.93
C GLU A 34 21.99 -10.96 -12.07
N VAL A 35 22.78 -9.89 -12.25
CA VAL A 35 24.27 -9.93 -12.20
C VAL A 35 24.89 -11.00 -13.12
N GLY A 36 24.36 -11.19 -14.34
CA GLY A 36 24.88 -12.17 -15.31
C GLY A 36 24.43 -13.61 -15.06
N GLU A 37 23.50 -13.82 -14.14
CA GLU A 37 22.82 -15.08 -13.88
C GLU A 37 21.32 -14.96 -14.18
N GLN A 38 20.68 -16.06 -14.56
CA GLN A 38 19.23 -16.21 -14.53
C GLN A 38 18.81 -16.82 -13.19
N VAL A 39 17.82 -16.20 -12.55
CA VAL A 39 17.30 -16.55 -11.24
C VAL A 39 15.85 -16.98 -11.37
N LEU A 40 15.55 -18.22 -10.97
CA LEU A 40 14.18 -18.74 -10.88
C LEU A 40 13.62 -18.47 -9.49
N TRP A 41 12.53 -17.72 -9.44
CA TRP A 41 11.81 -17.38 -8.22
C TRP A 41 10.50 -18.15 -8.15
N VAL A 42 10.19 -18.67 -6.96
CA VAL A 42 8.86 -19.20 -6.63
C VAL A 42 8.35 -18.54 -5.35
N PRO A 43 7.04 -18.51 -5.10
CA PRO A 43 6.50 -18.05 -3.81
C PRO A 43 7.13 -18.81 -2.64
N ASP A 44 7.45 -18.12 -1.54
CA ASP A 44 7.87 -18.71 -0.27
C ASP A 44 6.70 -19.47 0.36
N ALA A 45 6.54 -20.72 -0.06
CA ALA A 45 5.64 -21.69 0.52
C ALA A 45 6.49 -22.84 1.07
N GLU A 46 6.14 -23.34 2.27
CA GLU A 46 6.91 -24.24 3.15
C GLU A 46 7.60 -25.44 2.46
N ARG A 47 7.23 -25.81 1.23
CA ARG A 47 7.84 -26.91 0.45
C ARG A 47 8.05 -26.65 -1.03
N LEU A 48 7.48 -25.57 -1.59
CA LEU A 48 7.49 -25.33 -3.03
C LEU A 48 8.90 -25.10 -3.58
N ALA A 49 9.74 -24.39 -2.82
CA ALA A 49 11.11 -24.13 -3.24
C ALA A 49 11.94 -25.42 -3.34
N ASP A 50 11.85 -26.31 -2.35
CA ASP A 50 12.62 -27.55 -2.33
C ASP A 50 12.15 -28.53 -3.41
N GLU A 51 10.84 -28.63 -3.63
CA GLU A 51 10.27 -29.45 -4.69
C GLU A 51 10.66 -28.96 -6.09
N VAL A 52 10.69 -27.65 -6.33
CA VAL A 52 11.14 -27.11 -7.62
C VAL A 52 12.65 -27.33 -7.83
N ARG A 53 13.47 -27.34 -6.77
CA ARG A 53 14.90 -27.76 -6.87
C ARG A 53 15.03 -29.23 -7.24
N GLU A 54 14.23 -30.09 -6.62
CA GLU A 54 14.22 -31.52 -6.91
C GLU A 54 13.76 -31.79 -8.35
N LEU A 55 12.69 -31.11 -8.79
CA LEU A 55 12.17 -31.22 -10.15
C LEU A 55 13.21 -30.80 -11.19
N TYR A 56 13.96 -29.72 -10.92
CA TYR A 56 15.05 -29.28 -11.79
C TYR A 56 16.20 -30.28 -11.85
N THR A 57 16.54 -30.91 -10.72
CA THR A 57 17.59 -31.93 -10.65
C THR A 57 17.21 -33.15 -11.49
N ARG A 58 15.92 -33.49 -11.55
CA ARG A 58 15.40 -34.64 -12.28
C ARG A 58 15.16 -34.36 -13.77
N TYR A 59 14.71 -33.15 -14.11
CA TYR A 59 14.31 -32.75 -15.45
C TYR A 59 14.88 -31.37 -15.83
N PRO A 60 16.21 -31.20 -15.91
CA PRO A 60 16.83 -29.89 -16.13
C PRO A 60 16.47 -29.27 -17.48
N GLU A 61 16.31 -30.09 -18.53
CA GLU A 61 15.87 -29.63 -19.86
C GLU A 61 14.34 -29.63 -20.02
N GLY A 62 13.60 -29.96 -18.97
CA GLY A 62 12.18 -30.29 -19.04
C GLY A 62 11.93 -31.68 -19.64
N ASP A 63 10.75 -32.24 -19.39
CA ASP A 63 10.32 -33.52 -19.97
C ASP A 63 8.87 -33.41 -20.41
N GLU A 64 8.62 -33.60 -21.71
CA GLU A 64 7.29 -33.53 -22.30
C GLU A 64 6.37 -34.68 -21.85
N HIS A 65 6.91 -35.78 -21.33
CA HIS A 65 6.14 -36.96 -20.93
C HIS A 65 5.69 -36.97 -19.47
N VAL A 66 6.14 -36.03 -18.64
CA VAL A 66 5.67 -35.90 -17.24
C VAL A 66 4.17 -35.58 -17.24
N GLN A 67 3.34 -36.56 -16.85
CA GLN A 67 1.89 -36.48 -16.92
C GLN A 67 1.30 -35.68 -15.75
N LEU A 68 0.13 -35.07 -15.96
CA LEU A 68 -0.65 -34.40 -14.91
C LEU A 68 -1.05 -35.34 -13.75
N ALA A 69 -1.03 -36.66 -13.96
CA ALA A 69 -1.26 -37.65 -12.92
C ALA A 69 -0.09 -37.70 -11.90
N ASP A 70 1.15 -37.52 -12.34
CA ASP A 70 2.30 -37.29 -11.44
C ASP A 70 2.22 -35.89 -10.80
N ALA A 71 1.61 -34.94 -11.52
CA ALA A 71 1.29 -33.59 -11.01
C ALA A 71 0.11 -33.54 -10.02
N SER A 72 -0.61 -34.64 -9.79
CA SER A 72 -1.64 -34.69 -8.74
C SER A 72 -1.05 -34.55 -7.33
N GLN A 73 0.26 -34.78 -7.21
CA GLN A 73 1.06 -34.49 -6.03
C GLN A 73 1.73 -33.10 -6.06
N ALA A 74 1.70 -32.39 -7.20
CA ALA A 74 2.26 -31.04 -7.28
C ALA A 74 1.33 -30.08 -6.50
N PRO A 75 1.85 -29.34 -5.51
CA PRO A 75 1.01 -28.51 -4.66
C PRO A 75 0.35 -27.40 -5.48
N ARG A 76 -0.99 -27.45 -5.54
CA ARG A 76 -1.77 -26.28 -5.96
C ARG A 76 -1.50 -25.15 -4.98
N TYR A 77 -0.81 -24.12 -5.44
CA TYR A 77 -0.72 -22.85 -4.72
C TYR A 77 -2.14 -22.37 -4.41
N LYS A 78 -2.52 -22.40 -3.14
CA LYS A 78 -3.74 -21.77 -2.65
C LYS A 78 -3.37 -20.33 -2.28
N ALA A 79 -4.05 -19.36 -2.89
CA ALA A 79 -3.92 -17.98 -2.45
C ALA A 79 -4.22 -17.89 -0.94
N PRO A 80 -3.43 -17.10 -0.19
CA PRO A 80 -3.60 -17.03 1.26
C PRO A 80 -5.01 -16.58 1.60
N GLY A 81 -5.64 -17.28 2.55
CA GLY A 81 -7.00 -16.96 3.00
C GLY A 81 -7.06 -15.58 3.68
N LEU A 82 -8.26 -15.01 3.80
CA LEU A 82 -8.43 -13.68 4.42
C LEU A 82 -7.82 -13.61 5.83
N ILE A 83 -8.04 -14.65 6.65
CA ILE A 83 -7.49 -14.74 8.01
C ILE A 83 -5.96 -14.70 8.02
N GLU A 84 -5.34 -15.40 7.08
CA GLU A 84 -3.89 -15.43 6.93
C GLU A 84 -3.34 -14.08 6.47
N GLN A 85 -4.03 -13.40 5.55
CA GLN A 85 -3.65 -12.06 5.12
C GLN A 85 -3.76 -11.05 6.27
N LEU A 86 -4.81 -11.12 7.07
CA LEU A 86 -4.99 -10.28 8.26
C LEU A 86 -3.88 -10.52 9.30
N ARG A 87 -3.55 -11.79 9.56
CA ARG A 87 -2.45 -12.16 10.48
C ARG A 87 -1.09 -11.67 10.00
N ASN A 88 -0.85 -11.67 8.68
CA ASN A 88 0.39 -11.19 8.08
C ASN A 88 0.46 -9.66 7.98
N SER A 89 -0.62 -8.93 8.27
CA SER A 89 -0.69 -7.47 8.14
C SER A 89 -1.54 -6.82 9.23
N PRO A 90 -1.14 -7.01 10.52
CA PRO A 90 -1.96 -6.60 11.66
C PRO A 90 -2.15 -5.08 11.77
N VAL A 91 -1.15 -4.26 11.46
CA VAL A 91 -1.27 -2.79 11.51
C VAL A 91 -2.13 -2.29 10.35
N THR A 92 -1.98 -2.86 9.17
CA THR A 92 -2.84 -2.54 8.03
C THR A 92 -4.30 -2.81 8.38
N ALA A 93 -4.58 -3.99 8.94
CA ALA A 93 -5.91 -4.38 9.40
C ALA A 93 -6.43 -3.48 10.54
N LEU A 94 -5.57 -3.14 11.51
CA LEU A 94 -5.94 -2.29 12.63
C LEU A 94 -6.33 -0.87 12.18
N VAL A 95 -5.54 -0.25 11.30
CA VAL A 95 -5.87 1.09 10.79
C VAL A 95 -7.20 1.06 10.05
N LEU A 96 -7.44 0.04 9.21
CA LEU A 96 -8.72 -0.11 8.51
C LEU A 96 -9.88 -0.34 9.48
N LEU A 97 -9.70 -1.16 10.51
CA LEU A 97 -10.71 -1.38 11.55
C LEU A 97 -11.05 -0.08 12.27
N VAL A 98 -10.04 0.67 12.71
CA VAL A 98 -10.25 1.97 13.37
C VAL A 98 -10.94 2.95 12.42
N THR A 99 -10.55 3.01 11.15
CA THR A 99 -11.21 3.83 10.13
C THR A 99 -12.68 3.46 9.96
N LEU A 100 -13.03 2.16 9.92
CA LEU A 100 -14.42 1.70 9.83
C LEU A 100 -15.22 2.07 11.08
N LEU A 101 -14.64 1.91 12.26
CA LEU A 101 -15.28 2.31 13.52
C LEU A 101 -15.53 3.82 13.57
N VAL A 102 -14.54 4.63 13.19
CA VAL A 102 -14.68 6.08 13.10
C VAL A 102 -15.75 6.45 12.09
N ALA A 103 -15.76 5.85 10.90
CA ALA A 103 -16.79 6.09 9.89
C ALA A 103 -18.21 5.78 10.41
N GLY A 104 -18.37 4.74 11.22
CA GLY A 104 -19.62 4.43 11.91
C GLY A 104 -20.01 5.48 12.96
N LEU A 105 -19.06 5.90 13.81
CA LEU A 105 -19.28 6.92 14.84
C LEU A 105 -19.61 8.30 14.24
N THR A 106 -18.95 8.66 13.14
CA THR A 106 -19.16 9.92 12.43
C THR A 106 -20.35 9.88 11.48
N LEU A 107 -21.05 8.73 11.35
CA LEU A 107 -22.10 8.50 10.36
C LEU A 107 -21.69 8.96 8.96
N LEU A 108 -20.50 8.55 8.52
CA LEU A 108 -19.94 8.92 7.21
C LEU A 108 -19.90 10.43 6.90
N GLY A 109 -19.80 11.30 7.93
CA GLY A 109 -19.75 12.75 7.73
C GLY A 109 -20.88 13.51 8.42
N ASP A 110 -21.98 12.83 8.76
CA ASP A 110 -23.21 13.49 9.18
C ASP A 110 -23.20 13.87 10.68
N ASN A 111 -22.46 13.12 11.51
CA ASN A 111 -22.33 13.42 12.94
C ASN A 111 -21.22 14.44 13.20
N LEU A 112 -21.55 15.74 13.09
CA LEU A 112 -20.61 16.85 13.27
C LEU A 112 -19.98 16.88 14.67
N GLU A 113 -20.68 16.44 15.72
CA GLU A 113 -20.11 16.39 17.07
C GLU A 113 -18.98 15.36 17.17
N ALA A 114 -19.16 14.17 16.58
CA ALA A 114 -18.12 13.16 16.53
C ALA A 114 -16.94 13.59 15.66
N ILE A 115 -17.22 14.19 14.50
CA ILE A 115 -16.20 14.68 13.56
C ILE A 115 -15.36 15.78 14.20
N ARG A 116 -15.99 16.71 14.93
CA ARG A 116 -15.33 17.80 15.64
C ARG A 116 -14.17 17.33 16.52
N TRP A 117 -14.22 16.14 17.12
CA TRP A 117 -13.12 15.63 17.95
C TRP A 117 -11.88 15.19 17.16
N LEU A 118 -12.05 14.86 15.88
CA LEU A 118 -11.05 14.24 15.03
C LEU A 118 -10.51 15.19 13.95
N THR A 119 -11.15 16.33 13.71
CA THR A 119 -10.75 17.32 12.71
C THR A 119 -9.44 18.02 13.05
N PHE A 120 -8.78 18.56 12.03
CA PHE A 120 -7.50 19.23 12.17
C PHE A 120 -7.59 20.49 13.05
N GLN A 121 -8.66 21.27 12.88
CA GLN A 121 -9.03 22.36 13.76
C GLN A 121 -10.31 22.02 14.51
N ASP A 122 -10.38 22.44 15.77
CA ASP A 122 -11.65 22.44 16.48
C ASP A 122 -12.59 23.47 15.83
N PHE A 123 -13.88 23.18 15.79
CA PHE A 123 -14.87 24.08 15.23
C PHE A 123 -16.15 24.08 16.05
N ARG A 124 -16.89 25.18 15.99
CA ARG A 124 -18.23 25.30 16.59
C ARG A 124 -19.22 25.70 15.52
N ILE A 125 -20.41 25.10 15.56
CA ILE A 125 -21.51 25.51 14.71
C ILE A 125 -22.23 26.67 15.41
N ASN A 126 -22.34 27.81 14.72
CA ASN A 126 -23.09 28.96 15.16
C ASN A 126 -24.12 29.33 14.07
N GLY A 127 -25.36 28.88 14.25
CA GLY A 127 -26.37 28.93 13.20
C GLY A 127 -25.96 28.06 12.01
N GLU A 128 -25.85 28.65 10.82
CA GLU A 128 -25.49 27.97 9.58
C GLU A 128 -23.96 27.94 9.31
N TYR A 129 -23.15 28.55 10.18
CA TYR A 129 -21.71 28.72 9.94
C TYR A 129 -20.86 27.88 10.90
N ALA A 130 -19.79 27.28 10.35
CA ALA A 130 -18.73 26.65 11.13
C ALA A 130 -17.63 27.68 11.45
N MET A 131 -17.43 27.95 12.74
CA MET A 131 -16.37 28.81 13.25
C MET A 131 -15.20 27.94 13.72
N PHE A 132 -14.06 28.02 13.03
CA PHE A 132 -12.86 27.27 13.36
C PHE A 132 -12.01 28.01 14.41
N LEU A 133 -11.57 27.28 15.42
CA LEU A 133 -10.60 27.78 16.40
C LEU A 133 -9.20 27.80 15.79
N PRO A 134 -8.35 28.78 16.18
CA PRO A 134 -6.96 28.80 15.77
C PRO A 134 -6.25 27.49 16.13
N LEU A 135 -5.42 26.99 15.20
CA LEU A 135 -4.66 25.77 15.42
C LEU A 135 -3.74 25.89 16.64
N SER A 136 -3.14 27.06 16.86
CA SER A 136 -2.28 27.35 18.01
C SER A 136 -3.00 27.12 19.34
N GLU A 137 -4.23 27.61 19.48
CA GLU A 137 -5.05 27.41 20.69
C GLU A 137 -5.44 25.95 20.86
N THR A 138 -5.82 25.30 19.76
CA THR A 138 -6.18 23.88 19.76
C THR A 138 -5.02 23.01 20.26
N LEU A 139 -3.80 23.24 19.76
CA LEU A 139 -2.61 22.52 20.19
C LEU A 139 -2.18 22.90 21.61
N ALA A 140 -2.30 24.17 22.01
CA ALA A 140 -2.03 24.62 23.37
C ALA A 140 -2.97 23.98 24.41
N SER A 141 -4.19 23.64 24.02
CA SER A 141 -5.17 22.91 24.85
C SER A 141 -4.91 21.40 24.96
N GLY A 142 -3.81 20.90 24.38
CA GLY A 142 -3.42 19.49 24.46
C GLY A 142 -4.05 18.58 23.40
N GLN A 143 -4.70 19.13 22.38
CA GLN A 143 -5.40 18.35 21.37
C GLN A 143 -4.50 17.91 20.19
N TRP A 144 -3.31 17.37 20.51
CA TRP A 144 -2.27 17.05 19.51
C TRP A 144 -2.67 15.95 18.53
N TRP A 145 -3.60 15.07 18.92
CA TRP A 145 -4.09 13.99 18.05
C TRP A 145 -4.70 14.52 16.75
N ARG A 146 -5.21 15.76 16.75
CA ARG A 146 -5.80 16.44 15.59
C ARG A 146 -4.84 16.63 14.42
N ILE A 147 -3.53 16.55 14.66
CA ILE A 147 -2.53 16.56 13.59
C ILE A 147 -2.67 15.31 12.70
N VAL A 148 -3.12 14.19 13.26
CA VAL A 148 -3.15 12.87 12.60
C VAL A 148 -4.56 12.34 12.40
N SER A 149 -5.47 12.55 13.35
CA SER A 149 -6.81 11.97 13.34
C SER A 149 -7.70 12.28 12.13
N PRO A 150 -7.52 13.40 11.37
CA PRO A 150 -8.31 13.63 10.15
C PRO A 150 -8.23 12.49 9.13
N MET A 151 -7.14 11.70 9.14
CA MET A 151 -7.01 10.55 8.24
C MET A 151 -8.12 9.49 8.42
N LEU A 152 -8.77 9.45 9.60
CA LEU A 152 -9.77 8.44 9.94
C LEU A 152 -11.19 8.84 9.49
N ILE A 153 -11.43 10.13 9.27
CA ILE A 153 -12.75 10.67 8.92
C ILE A 153 -13.02 10.42 7.44
N HIS A 154 -14.19 9.88 7.08
CA HIS A 154 -14.56 9.66 5.67
C HIS A 154 -15.98 10.15 5.40
N PHE A 155 -16.12 10.81 4.25
CA PHE A 155 -17.39 11.35 3.75
C PHE A 155 -17.97 10.42 2.68
N GLY A 156 -19.00 9.67 3.04
CA GLY A 156 -19.69 8.72 2.14
C GLY A 156 -18.98 7.38 1.90
N ILE A 157 -19.77 6.40 1.43
CA ILE A 157 -19.37 4.99 1.30
C ILE A 157 -18.27 4.81 0.23
N LEU A 158 -18.42 5.47 -0.93
CA LEU A 158 -17.46 5.32 -2.03
C LEU A 158 -16.06 5.81 -1.62
N HIS A 159 -15.99 6.95 -0.93
CA HIS A 159 -14.74 7.51 -0.44
C HIS A 159 -14.07 6.55 0.54
N LEU A 160 -14.82 5.99 1.49
CA LEU A 160 -14.33 4.99 2.45
C LEU A 160 -13.85 3.70 1.77
N ALA A 161 -14.65 3.15 0.85
CA ALA A 161 -14.34 1.90 0.17
C ALA A 161 -13.08 2.00 -0.70
N MET A 162 -12.96 3.08 -1.48
CA MET A 162 -11.78 3.32 -2.32
C MET A 162 -10.53 3.51 -1.46
N ASN A 163 -10.62 4.29 -0.37
CA ASN A 163 -9.48 4.48 0.51
C ASN A 163 -9.06 3.20 1.22
N GLY A 164 -10.04 2.44 1.72
CA GLY A 164 -9.79 1.18 2.41
C GLY A 164 -9.12 0.14 1.51
N MET A 165 -9.59 0.03 0.26
CA MET A 165 -8.99 -0.86 -0.74
C MET A 165 -7.53 -0.50 -1.03
N TRP A 166 -7.24 0.77 -1.28
CA TRP A 166 -5.87 1.21 -1.58
C TRP A 166 -4.95 1.14 -0.37
N PHE A 167 -5.46 1.42 0.83
CA PHE A 167 -4.68 1.31 2.05
C PHE A 167 -4.35 -0.16 2.33
N TRP A 168 -5.30 -1.08 2.13
CA TRP A 168 -5.04 -2.51 2.21
C TRP A 168 -3.94 -2.94 1.25
N GLU A 169 -4.02 -2.52 -0.01
CA GLU A 169 -3.07 -2.93 -1.05
C GLU A 169 -1.66 -2.37 -0.81
N LEU A 170 -1.52 -1.08 -0.51
CA LEU A 170 -0.23 -0.43 -0.32
C LEU A 170 0.36 -0.70 1.07
N GLY A 171 -0.47 -0.62 2.11
CA GLY A 171 -0.07 -0.81 3.50
C GLY A 171 0.49 -2.20 3.74
N ARG A 172 -0.21 -3.24 3.26
CA ARG A 172 0.25 -4.63 3.41
C ARG A 172 1.60 -4.88 2.74
N ARG A 173 1.88 -4.27 1.58
CA ARG A 173 3.17 -4.42 0.91
C ARG A 173 4.31 -3.87 1.77
N ILE A 174 4.08 -2.71 2.37
CA ILE A 174 5.04 -2.10 3.30
C ILE A 174 5.18 -2.96 4.55
N GLU A 175 4.08 -3.38 5.17
CA GLU A 175 4.09 -4.16 6.41
C GLU A 175 4.78 -5.52 6.24
N ILE A 176 4.50 -6.24 5.15
CA ILE A 176 5.14 -7.54 4.88
C ILE A 176 6.65 -7.38 4.69
N ARG A 177 7.10 -6.26 4.10
CA ARG A 177 8.52 -6.10 3.71
C ARG A 177 9.37 -5.33 4.72
N GLN A 178 8.80 -4.34 5.39
CA GLN A 178 9.47 -3.49 6.37
C GLN A 178 8.99 -3.76 7.81
N GLY A 179 7.87 -4.44 8.00
CA GLY A 179 7.30 -4.74 9.31
C GLY A 179 6.21 -3.75 9.74
N SER A 180 5.48 -4.15 10.79
CA SER A 180 4.36 -3.40 11.35
C SER A 180 4.76 -2.04 11.92
N PHE A 181 5.90 -1.96 12.60
CA PHE A 181 6.35 -0.72 13.23
C PHE A 181 6.71 0.38 12.21
N PRO A 182 7.49 0.11 11.14
CA PRO A 182 7.69 1.08 10.07
C PRO A 182 6.40 1.52 9.38
N LEU A 183 5.46 0.61 9.10
CA LEU A 183 4.17 1.00 8.53
C LEU A 183 3.43 1.99 9.45
N LEU A 184 3.39 1.72 10.75
CA LEU A 184 2.73 2.60 11.72
C LEU A 184 3.37 4.00 11.71
N LEU A 185 4.70 4.08 11.79
CA LEU A 185 5.40 5.37 11.77
C LEU A 185 5.19 6.14 10.45
N LEU A 186 5.27 5.46 9.31
CA LEU A 186 5.02 6.08 8.01
C LEU A 186 3.57 6.57 7.91
N THR A 187 2.60 5.79 8.38
CA THR A 187 1.18 6.17 8.39
C THR A 187 0.95 7.45 9.21
N LEU A 188 1.50 7.50 10.43
CA LEU A 188 1.39 8.68 11.31
C LEU A 188 2.09 9.90 10.71
N LEU A 189 3.30 9.72 10.17
CA LEU A 189 4.06 10.78 9.53
C LEU A 189 3.34 11.35 8.29
N PHE A 190 2.87 10.47 7.40
CA PHE A 190 2.18 10.88 6.19
C PHE A 190 0.89 11.61 6.51
N SER A 191 0.13 11.14 7.49
CA SER A 191 -1.06 11.81 7.97
C SER A 191 -0.75 13.21 8.51
N ALA A 192 0.24 13.32 9.40
CA ALA A 192 0.63 14.61 9.97
C ALA A 192 1.05 15.62 8.89
N VAL A 193 1.92 15.21 7.96
CA VAL A 193 2.41 16.09 6.90
C VAL A 193 1.31 16.42 5.91
N SER A 194 0.50 15.45 5.47
CA SER A 194 -0.58 15.70 4.51
C SER A 194 -1.63 16.63 5.09
N ASN A 195 -2.02 16.45 6.35
CA ASN A 195 -3.01 17.31 7.00
C ASN A 195 -2.50 18.73 7.19
N TYR A 196 -1.23 18.87 7.58
CA TYR A 196 -0.61 20.18 7.72
C TYR A 196 -0.50 20.92 6.37
N VAL A 197 -0.08 20.21 5.31
CA VAL A 197 -0.05 20.79 3.96
C VAL A 197 -1.45 21.19 3.52
N GLN A 198 -2.47 20.34 3.68
CA GLN A 198 -3.85 20.70 3.35
C GLN A 198 -4.31 21.96 4.06
N TYR A 199 -4.02 22.10 5.36
CA TYR A 199 -4.34 23.29 6.13
C TYR A 199 -3.66 24.55 5.58
N LEU A 200 -2.37 24.47 5.18
CA LEU A 200 -1.67 25.61 4.59
C LEU A 200 -2.27 26.06 3.25
N PHE A 201 -2.76 25.11 2.44
CA PHE A 201 -3.29 25.41 1.10
C PHE A 201 -4.76 25.85 1.11
N SER A 202 -5.59 25.26 1.95
CA SER A 202 -7.04 25.52 1.99
C SER A 202 -7.46 26.49 3.09
N GLY A 203 -6.60 26.74 4.08
CA GLY A 203 -6.96 27.46 5.28
C GLY A 203 -7.94 26.66 6.16
N PRO A 204 -8.69 27.35 7.04
CA PRO A 204 -9.68 26.71 7.92
C PRO A 204 -10.80 26.05 7.13
N SER A 205 -10.84 24.71 7.16
CA SER A 205 -11.81 23.93 6.42
C SER A 205 -12.04 22.56 7.07
N LEU A 206 -13.15 21.93 6.72
CA LEU A 206 -13.43 20.55 7.09
C LEU A 206 -12.86 19.62 6.03
N PHE A 207 -11.86 18.82 6.40
CA PHE A 207 -11.29 17.79 5.54
C PHE A 207 -10.98 16.52 6.32
N GLY A 208 -10.90 15.41 5.62
CA GLY A 208 -10.62 14.11 6.20
C GLY A 208 -10.46 13.02 5.16
N GLY A 209 -9.82 11.93 5.55
CA GLY A 209 -9.69 10.71 4.75
C GLY A 209 -8.26 10.20 4.70
N LEU A 210 -8.12 8.90 4.44
CA LEU A 210 -6.82 8.24 4.33
C LEU A 210 -6.00 8.69 3.11
N SER A 211 -6.60 9.44 2.18
CA SER A 211 -6.04 9.67 0.85
C SER A 211 -4.67 10.38 0.86
N GLY A 212 -4.42 11.31 1.79
CA GLY A 212 -3.07 11.88 1.99
C GLY A 212 -2.04 10.81 2.37
N VAL A 213 -2.41 9.89 3.27
CA VAL A 213 -1.59 8.74 3.64
C VAL A 213 -1.38 7.81 2.44
N LEU A 214 -2.42 7.54 1.65
CA LEU A 214 -2.33 6.69 0.45
C LEU A 214 -1.31 7.20 -0.55
N TYR A 215 -1.33 8.50 -0.85
CA TYR A 215 -0.34 9.10 -1.73
C TYR A 215 1.07 9.04 -1.12
N GLY A 216 1.19 9.14 0.21
CA GLY A 216 2.44 8.86 0.92
C GLY A 216 2.94 7.43 0.74
N LEU A 217 2.08 6.42 0.95
CA LEU A 217 2.43 5.02 0.75
C LEU A 217 2.79 4.74 -0.72
N LEU A 218 2.06 5.33 -1.67
CA LEU A 218 2.32 5.23 -3.10
C LEU A 218 3.70 5.78 -3.45
N GLY A 219 4.00 7.02 -3.04
CA GLY A 219 5.30 7.66 -3.27
C GLY A 219 6.45 6.90 -2.62
N HIS A 220 6.23 6.40 -1.39
CA HIS A 220 7.19 5.59 -0.67
C HIS A 220 7.51 4.29 -1.44
N CYS A 221 6.49 3.51 -1.80
CA CYS A 221 6.68 2.26 -2.54
C CYS A 221 7.34 2.50 -3.89
N TRP A 222 6.93 3.53 -4.61
CA TRP A 222 7.45 3.86 -5.93
C TRP A 222 8.96 4.15 -5.89
N ILE A 223 9.39 5.10 -5.05
CA ILE A 223 10.80 5.50 -4.99
C ILE A 223 11.66 4.44 -4.30
N PHE A 224 11.15 3.80 -3.24
CA PHE A 224 11.87 2.72 -2.57
C PHE A 224 12.20 1.60 -3.56
N GLN A 225 11.22 1.18 -4.37
CA GLN A 225 11.42 0.11 -5.35
C GLN A 225 12.49 0.44 -6.40
N MET A 226 12.60 1.71 -6.82
CA MET A 226 13.61 2.12 -7.80
C MET A 226 15.04 1.97 -7.27
N LEU A 227 15.23 2.08 -5.95
CA LEU A 227 16.55 2.07 -5.30
C LEU A 227 16.91 0.70 -4.72
N ALA A 228 15.92 -0.01 -4.19
CA ALA A 228 16.06 -1.35 -3.61
C ALA A 228 14.95 -2.26 -4.18
N PRO A 229 15.12 -2.76 -5.42
CA PRO A 229 14.11 -3.57 -6.09
C PRO A 229 13.68 -4.76 -5.22
N ASN A 230 12.37 -4.85 -4.96
CA ASN A 230 11.80 -5.96 -4.22
C ASN A 230 10.48 -6.41 -4.85
N PRO A 231 10.25 -7.72 -5.03
CA PRO A 231 9.01 -8.23 -5.60
C PRO A 231 7.76 -7.83 -4.81
N VAL A 232 7.85 -7.69 -3.48
CA VAL A 232 6.71 -7.29 -2.63
C VAL A 232 6.30 -5.83 -2.89
N TYR A 233 7.28 -4.94 -3.12
CA TYR A 233 7.02 -3.54 -3.47
C TYR A 233 6.56 -3.32 -4.91
N ARG A 234 6.56 -4.36 -5.75
CA ARG A 234 6.26 -4.21 -7.17
C ARG A 234 4.81 -3.81 -7.40
N LEU A 235 4.61 -2.51 -7.58
CA LEU A 235 3.35 -1.94 -8.02
C LEU A 235 3.19 -2.20 -9.53
N PRO A 236 2.04 -2.72 -9.96
CA PRO A 236 1.71 -2.75 -11.38
C PRO A 236 1.82 -1.33 -11.94
N ARG A 237 2.52 -1.15 -13.08
CA ARG A 237 2.67 0.18 -13.70
C ARG A 237 1.32 0.86 -13.94
N VAL A 238 0.30 0.07 -14.29
CA VAL A 238 -1.07 0.53 -14.48
C VAL A 238 -1.65 1.14 -13.21
N VAL A 239 -1.40 0.55 -12.03
CA VAL A 239 -1.88 1.08 -10.75
C VAL A 239 -1.24 2.42 -10.43
N LEU A 240 0.08 2.53 -10.57
CA LEU A 240 0.79 3.80 -10.37
C LEU A 240 0.25 4.89 -11.30
N ILE A 241 0.17 4.61 -12.61
CA ILE A 241 -0.33 5.56 -13.59
C ILE A 241 -1.77 5.96 -13.27
N MET A 242 -2.64 5.01 -12.97
CA MET A 242 -4.04 5.27 -12.63
C MET A 242 -4.17 6.18 -11.40
N MET A 243 -3.41 5.94 -10.33
CA MET A 243 -3.46 6.79 -9.13
C MET A 243 -2.89 8.19 -9.38
N LEU A 244 -1.89 8.33 -10.26
CA LEU A 244 -1.36 9.64 -10.66
C LEU A 244 -2.33 10.39 -11.60
N VAL A 245 -3.00 9.69 -12.51
CA VAL A 245 -4.07 10.27 -13.33
C VAL A 245 -5.24 10.70 -12.45
N TRP A 246 -5.64 9.87 -11.48
CA TRP A 246 -6.65 10.24 -10.48
C TRP A 246 -6.26 11.50 -9.71
N LEU A 247 -4.99 11.63 -9.31
CA LEU A 247 -4.47 12.84 -8.68
C LEU A 247 -4.62 14.06 -9.58
N ALA A 248 -4.22 13.94 -10.85
CA ALA A 248 -4.32 15.03 -11.81
C ALA A 248 -5.78 15.46 -12.06
N LEU A 249 -6.73 14.51 -12.08
CA LEU A 249 -8.16 14.79 -12.20
C LEU A 249 -8.74 15.46 -10.94
N CYS A 250 -8.24 15.11 -9.75
CA CYS A 250 -8.60 15.78 -8.51
C CYS A 250 -8.07 17.23 -8.49
N LEU A 251 -6.81 17.41 -8.90
CA LEU A 251 -6.16 18.72 -8.98
C LEU A 251 -6.78 19.65 -10.02
N SER A 252 -7.34 19.12 -11.11
CA SER A 252 -8.01 19.92 -12.13
C SER A 252 -9.37 20.50 -11.69
N GLY A 253 -9.90 20.05 -10.54
CA GLY A 253 -11.23 20.42 -10.06
C GLY A 253 -12.38 19.74 -10.79
N PHE A 254 -12.10 18.86 -11.76
CA PHE A 254 -13.12 18.15 -12.52
C PHE A 254 -14.01 17.28 -11.63
N VAL A 255 -13.42 16.63 -10.63
CA VAL A 255 -14.17 15.76 -9.71
C VAL A 255 -15.08 16.57 -8.78
N SER A 256 -14.63 17.75 -8.31
CA SER A 256 -15.48 18.67 -7.56
C SER A 256 -16.67 19.16 -8.41
N MET A 257 -16.43 19.45 -9.70
CA MET A 257 -17.48 19.86 -10.64
C MET A 257 -18.55 18.79 -10.87
N LEU A 258 -18.18 17.50 -10.79
CA LEU A 258 -19.13 16.38 -10.89
C LEU A 258 -19.94 16.14 -9.61
N GLY A 259 -19.76 16.95 -8.57
CA GLY A 259 -20.55 16.88 -7.33
C GLY A 259 -20.05 15.86 -6.31
N PHE A 260 -18.80 15.39 -6.42
CA PHE A 260 -18.20 14.49 -5.43
C PHE A 260 -17.66 15.18 -4.17
N GLY A 261 -17.91 16.50 -4.03
CA GLY A 261 -17.46 17.32 -2.91
C GLY A 261 -16.05 17.88 -3.09
N GLU A 262 -15.63 18.72 -2.14
CA GLU A 262 -14.30 19.33 -2.14
C GLU A 262 -13.22 18.30 -1.82
N ILE A 263 -12.21 18.23 -2.68
CA ILE A 263 -11.10 17.29 -2.53
C ILE A 263 -9.93 17.99 -1.81
N ALA A 264 -9.38 17.31 -0.81
CA ALA A 264 -8.18 17.72 -0.10
C ALA A 264 -6.90 17.54 -0.96
N ASN A 265 -6.81 18.30 -2.05
CA ASN A 265 -5.71 18.24 -3.02
C ASN A 265 -4.33 18.53 -2.40
N GLY A 266 -4.27 19.45 -1.43
CA GLY A 266 -3.06 19.72 -0.66
C GLY A 266 -2.60 18.50 0.13
N ALA A 267 -3.53 17.74 0.71
CA ALA A 267 -3.21 16.49 1.40
C ALA A 267 -2.60 15.45 0.45
N HIS A 268 -3.14 15.29 -0.76
CA HIS A 268 -2.63 14.32 -1.73
C HIS A 268 -1.21 14.66 -2.18
N VAL A 269 -0.97 15.93 -2.55
CA VAL A 269 0.35 16.38 -3.00
C VAL A 269 1.36 16.33 -1.87
N GLY A 270 1.00 16.83 -0.68
CA GLY A 270 1.84 16.78 0.51
C GLY A 270 2.21 15.34 0.88
N GLY A 271 1.23 14.44 0.86
CA GLY A 271 1.39 13.00 1.05
C GLY A 271 2.37 12.39 0.03
N LEU A 272 2.15 12.60 -1.27
CA LEU A 272 3.00 12.06 -2.32
C LEU A 272 4.47 12.50 -2.17
N ILE A 273 4.70 13.79 -1.87
CA ILE A 273 6.04 14.35 -1.70
C ILE A 273 6.75 13.69 -0.51
N ILE A 274 6.12 13.66 0.68
CA ILE A 274 6.76 13.04 1.85
C ILE A 274 6.95 11.53 1.67
N GLY A 275 6.04 10.88 0.95
CA GLY A 275 6.17 9.50 0.51
C GLY A 275 7.44 9.29 -0.30
N CYS A 276 7.63 10.07 -1.37
CA CYS A 276 8.83 10.00 -2.21
C CYS A 276 10.11 10.25 -1.41
N VAL A 277 10.11 11.21 -0.48
CA VAL A 277 11.26 11.50 0.39
C VAL A 277 11.59 10.31 1.29
N THR A 278 10.60 9.73 1.99
CA THR A 278 10.84 8.57 2.85
C THR A 278 11.23 7.32 2.03
N GLY A 279 10.68 7.16 0.82
CA GLY A 279 11.06 6.11 -0.11
C GLY A 279 12.51 6.24 -0.58
N LEU A 280 12.97 7.47 -0.86
CA LEU A 280 14.37 7.77 -1.19
C LEU A 280 15.30 7.42 -0.04
N LEU A 281 15.02 7.93 1.16
CA LEU A 281 15.84 7.68 2.35
C LEU A 281 15.87 6.20 2.72
N GLY A 282 14.71 5.56 2.77
CA GLY A 282 14.58 4.13 3.06
C GLY A 282 15.27 3.26 2.01
N GLY A 283 15.12 3.60 0.74
CA GLY A 283 15.74 2.89 -0.38
C GLY A 283 17.27 3.00 -0.37
N VAL A 284 17.82 4.18 -0.06
CA VAL A 284 19.28 4.37 0.10
C VAL A 284 19.82 3.53 1.26
N VAL A 285 19.14 3.54 2.41
CA VAL A 285 19.55 2.74 3.58
C VAL A 285 19.49 1.25 3.26
N ALA A 286 18.42 0.79 2.59
CA ALA A 286 18.28 -0.61 2.20
C ALA A 286 19.36 -1.05 1.21
N ARG A 287 19.68 -0.22 0.21
CA ARG A 287 20.72 -0.50 -0.78
C ARG A 287 22.12 -0.58 -0.18
N ARG A 288 22.41 0.19 0.88
CA ARG A 288 23.70 0.14 1.58
C ARG A 288 23.88 -1.10 2.46
N LYS A 289 22.79 -1.77 2.83
CA LYS A 289 22.78 -2.98 3.66
C LYS A 289 22.78 -4.27 2.84
N ALA A 290 22.56 -4.18 1.53
CA ALA A 290 22.61 -5.28 0.57
C ALA A 290 24.00 -5.39 -0.03
#